data_AF-A0AAU7V0Q7-F1
#
_entry.id   AF-A0AAU7V0Q7-F1
#
_cell.length_a   1.000
_cell.length_b   1.000
_cell.length_c   1.000
_cell.angle_alpha   90.00
_cell.angle_beta   90.00
_cell.angle_gamma   90.00
#
_symmetry.space_group_name_H-M   'P 1'
#
loop_
_entity.id
_entity.type
_entity.pdbx_description
1 polymer ?
#
loop_
_entity_poly.entity_id
_entity_poly.type
_entity_poly.pdbx_seq_one_letter_code
_entity_poly.pdbx_strand_id
1 'polypeptide(L)'
;MPFSRFPFLPWNVPAEDRSRTAVRDDRLELTYAQLDDRTRAVAAQFARHGVGAGDIVAIMLPNRVELLVAMLAAWRLGAAATPVNPAFTESEAAYQISDSGAVLVVNHSVGAPDGGRPSIAVDDLADEGDGPDPVALRGDELSLVIYTSGSTGRPKGVMLDHDNAEAMSSTMAQHFRLTADDHCMLVLPLFHVNAIMVSALAVWRSHGQLSVIGSFSATRFFGHVEKLRPTYFSAVPAIYAMLAALPDTVRPDTSSLRFVVCGAAPVSKELLQRCHDRFGFVMVEGYGLTEATCASACNPVDGVRKLGTVGPALPGQRIGIMSPDGQLLAPGETGEVVIAGPTVMRGYLDRPDATAETVRDGWLHTGDIGILDEDGYLRIVDRVKDMIIRGGENIYPKEIETVLTSVDDVLEAAVVGRPDPVLGEVPVAYVVLYPDATTTTEDLLEHCRRHLMRAKVPERIDILDALPKNPVGKIDKPSLRRTLQHA
;
A
#
# COMPACT_ATOMS: atom_id res chain seq x y z
N MET A 1 22.64 18.17 -19.39
CA MET A 1 22.91 17.76 -18.00
C MET A 1 22.75 16.24 -17.96
N PRO A 2 23.73 15.45 -17.49
CA PRO A 2 23.44 14.04 -17.22
C PRO A 2 22.26 14.02 -16.22
N PHE A 3 21.20 13.29 -16.54
CA PHE A 3 20.04 13.16 -15.67
C PHE A 3 20.52 12.70 -14.29
N SER A 4 20.16 13.43 -13.23
CA SER A 4 20.47 12.97 -11.87
C SER A 4 19.78 11.62 -11.65
N ARG A 5 20.50 10.65 -11.08
CA ARG A 5 20.03 9.27 -10.88
C ARG A 5 18.71 9.20 -10.11
N PHE A 6 18.44 10.19 -9.26
CA PHE A 6 17.25 10.27 -8.42
C PHE A 6 16.53 11.62 -8.62
N PRO A 7 15.76 11.76 -9.71
CA PRO A 7 15.15 13.05 -10.09
C PRO A 7 14.04 13.53 -9.14
N PHE A 8 13.50 12.64 -8.30
CA PHE A 8 12.50 13.01 -7.29
C PHE A 8 13.09 13.75 -6.07
N LEU A 9 14.43 13.84 -5.94
CA LEU A 9 15.07 14.54 -4.83
C LEU A 9 15.06 16.05 -5.07
N PRO A 10 14.70 16.88 -4.08
CA PRO A 10 14.50 18.32 -4.29
C PRO A 10 15.80 19.07 -4.65
N TRP A 11 16.97 18.60 -4.20
CA TRP A 11 18.28 19.15 -4.61
C TRP A 11 18.71 18.77 -6.03
N ASN A 12 18.00 17.87 -6.71
CA ASN A 12 18.25 17.48 -8.10
C ASN A 12 17.31 18.17 -9.10
N VAL A 13 16.36 18.97 -8.61
CA VAL A 13 15.35 19.63 -9.44
C VAL A 13 15.99 20.76 -10.24
N PRO A 14 15.73 20.83 -11.57
CA PRO A 14 16.24 21.90 -12.43
C PRO A 14 15.81 23.30 -11.99
N ALA A 15 16.63 24.30 -12.28
CA ALA A 15 16.43 25.68 -11.81
C ALA A 15 15.07 26.26 -12.22
N GLU A 16 14.59 25.92 -13.41
CA GLU A 16 13.30 26.33 -13.97
C GLU A 16 12.09 25.81 -13.18
N ASP A 17 12.22 24.69 -12.48
CA ASP A 17 11.14 24.06 -11.72
C ASP A 17 11.23 24.34 -10.21
N ARG A 18 12.34 24.93 -9.74
CA ARG A 18 12.58 25.20 -8.30
C ARG A 18 11.51 26.07 -7.64
N SER A 19 10.85 26.96 -8.38
CA SER A 19 9.79 27.83 -7.86
C SER A 19 8.39 27.20 -7.88
N ARG A 20 8.22 26.00 -8.46
CA ARG A 20 6.92 25.29 -8.47
C ARG A 20 6.62 24.74 -7.08
N THR A 21 5.34 24.70 -6.71
CA THR A 21 4.88 24.05 -5.46
C THR A 21 5.15 22.55 -5.53
N ALA A 22 5.99 22.06 -4.63
CA ALA A 22 6.34 20.64 -4.54
C ALA A 22 5.36 19.88 -3.63
N VAL A 23 5.08 20.45 -2.45
CA VAL A 23 4.30 19.77 -1.42
C VAL A 23 3.57 20.76 -0.53
N ARG A 24 2.37 20.41 -0.09
CA ARG A 24 1.61 21.16 0.91
C ARG A 24 0.77 20.26 1.80
N ASP A 25 0.44 20.76 2.98
CA ASP A 25 -0.68 20.28 3.80
C ASP A 25 -1.51 21.49 4.27
N ASP A 26 -2.34 21.33 5.31
CA ASP A 26 -3.14 22.43 5.85
C ASP A 26 -2.32 23.48 6.62
N ARG A 27 -1.03 23.22 6.93
CA ARG A 27 -0.16 24.09 7.71
C ARG A 27 0.85 24.86 6.87
N LEU A 28 1.42 24.20 5.85
CA LEU A 28 2.50 24.79 5.06
C LEU A 28 2.46 24.35 3.60
N GLU A 29 3.02 25.20 2.75
CA GLU A 29 3.22 24.97 1.32
C GLU A 29 4.68 25.29 0.98
N LEU A 30 5.37 24.31 0.38
CA LEU A 30 6.78 24.43 0.00
C LEU A 30 6.92 24.29 -1.51
N THR A 31 7.64 25.23 -2.11
CA THR A 31 8.22 25.06 -3.44
C THR A 31 9.35 24.02 -3.41
N TYR A 32 9.79 23.54 -4.57
CA TYR A 32 10.95 22.62 -4.63
C TYR A 32 12.21 23.23 -4.00
N ALA A 33 12.45 24.54 -4.19
CA ALA A 33 13.55 25.24 -3.52
C ALA A 33 13.38 25.23 -1.99
N GLN A 34 12.20 25.57 -1.49
CA GLN A 34 11.95 25.60 -0.04
C GLN A 34 11.97 24.21 0.58
N LEU A 35 11.54 23.18 -0.15
CA LEU A 35 11.64 21.79 0.28
C LEU A 35 13.11 21.37 0.42
N ASP A 36 13.96 21.73 -0.55
CA ASP A 36 15.41 21.51 -0.48
C ASP A 36 16.04 22.22 0.74
N ASP A 37 15.70 23.50 0.94
CA ASP A 37 16.21 24.31 2.05
C ASP A 37 15.75 23.77 3.42
N ARG A 38 14.47 23.42 3.56
CA ARG A 38 13.93 22.81 4.79
C ARG A 38 14.57 21.46 5.07
N THR A 39 14.76 20.64 4.04
CA THR A 39 15.47 19.36 4.16
C THR A 39 16.94 19.56 4.56
N ARG A 40 17.64 20.58 4.03
CA ARG A 40 19.00 20.92 4.42
C ARG A 40 19.08 21.28 5.91
N ALA A 41 18.16 22.13 6.39
CA ALA A 41 18.12 22.54 7.79
C ALA A 41 17.87 21.35 8.75
N VAL A 42 16.91 20.48 8.42
CA VAL A 42 16.63 19.27 9.20
C VAL A 42 17.79 18.27 9.16
N ALA A 43 18.46 18.11 8.01
CA ALA A 43 19.65 17.27 7.90
C ALA A 43 20.78 17.78 8.81
N ALA A 44 20.98 19.10 8.90
CA ALA A 44 21.93 19.68 9.85
C ALA A 44 21.59 19.35 11.31
N GLN A 45 20.29 19.36 11.65
CA GLN A 45 19.83 18.99 12.98
C GLN A 45 20.06 17.51 13.27
N PHE A 46 19.79 16.62 12.31
CA PHE A 46 20.05 15.18 12.45
C PHE A 46 21.53 14.88 12.61
N ALA A 47 22.40 15.54 11.83
CA ALA A 47 23.85 15.40 11.95
C ALA A 47 24.36 15.83 13.35
N ARG A 48 23.78 16.87 13.97
CA ARG A 48 24.10 17.25 15.36
C ARG A 48 23.69 16.19 16.39
N HIS A 49 22.72 15.34 16.06
CA HIS A 49 22.32 14.18 16.86
C HIS A 49 23.09 12.91 16.49
N GLY A 50 24.12 13.03 15.64
CA GLY A 50 25.01 11.92 15.29
C GLY A 50 24.56 11.07 14.11
N VAL A 51 23.50 11.44 13.39
CA VAL A 51 23.06 10.71 12.18
C VAL A 51 24.06 10.89 11.04
N GLY A 52 24.47 9.79 10.42
CA GLY A 52 25.33 9.76 9.24
C GLY A 52 24.96 8.65 8.25
N ALA A 53 25.84 8.41 7.28
CA ALA A 53 25.60 7.43 6.22
C ALA A 53 25.46 6.00 6.78
N GLY A 54 24.42 5.29 6.34
CA GLY A 54 24.09 3.94 6.79
C GLY A 54 23.25 3.86 8.07
N ASP A 55 23.06 4.96 8.78
CA ASP A 55 22.15 5.00 9.94
C ASP A 55 20.67 4.95 9.51
N ILE A 56 19.78 4.69 10.47
CA ILE A 56 18.33 4.70 10.26
C ILE A 56 17.69 5.75 11.16
N VAL A 57 16.81 6.58 10.58
CA VAL A 57 15.96 7.53 11.31
C VAL A 57 14.53 7.00 11.35
N ALA A 58 13.97 6.81 12.55
CA ALA A 58 12.57 6.44 12.70
C ALA A 58 11.68 7.69 12.68
N ILE A 59 10.56 7.64 11.95
CA ILE A 59 9.66 8.78 11.78
C ILE A 59 8.24 8.35 12.18
N MET A 60 7.83 8.71 13.39
CA MET A 60 6.53 8.38 13.97
C MET A 60 5.61 9.60 13.96
N LEU A 61 5.10 9.94 12.76
CA LEU A 61 4.24 11.09 12.54
C LEU A 61 2.96 10.70 11.80
N PRO A 62 1.82 11.38 12.06
CA PRO A 62 0.66 11.33 11.17
C PRO A 62 1.00 11.93 9.80
N ASN A 63 0.07 11.83 8.86
CA ASN A 63 0.23 12.45 7.55
C ASN A 63 0.49 13.96 7.69
N ARG A 64 1.69 14.38 7.30
CA ARG A 64 2.14 15.77 7.28
C ARG A 64 3.38 15.94 6.42
N VAL A 65 3.67 17.18 6.02
CA VAL A 65 4.83 17.48 5.17
C VAL A 65 6.15 17.11 5.86
N GLU A 66 6.23 17.31 7.17
CA GLU A 66 7.44 17.11 7.97
C GLU A 66 7.91 15.65 8.00
N LEU A 67 7.01 14.67 7.81
CA LEU A 67 7.40 13.27 7.65
C LEU A 67 8.26 13.10 6.40
N LEU A 68 7.85 13.69 5.28
CA LEU A 68 8.59 13.64 4.03
C LEU A 68 9.89 14.45 4.12
N VAL A 69 9.87 15.61 4.78
CA VAL A 69 11.09 16.41 5.03
C VAL A 69 12.11 15.61 5.84
N ALA A 70 11.69 14.95 6.93
CA ALA A 70 12.55 14.11 7.76
C ALA A 70 13.13 12.93 6.98
N MET A 71 12.31 12.28 6.13
CA MET A 71 12.77 11.21 5.25
C MET A 71 13.85 11.70 4.26
N LEU A 72 13.59 12.82 3.59
CA LEU A 72 14.55 13.44 2.66
C LEU A 72 15.82 13.92 3.37
N ALA A 73 15.72 14.37 4.63
CA ALA A 73 16.86 14.79 5.44
C ALA A 73 17.76 13.61 5.84
N ALA A 74 17.17 12.45 6.15
CA ALA A 74 17.93 11.22 6.33
C ALA A 74 18.68 10.85 5.04
N TRP A 75 17.99 10.84 3.90
CA TRP A 75 18.63 10.54 2.60
C TRP A 75 19.71 11.55 2.21
N ARG A 76 19.55 12.83 2.55
CA ARG A 76 20.58 13.86 2.31
C ARG A 76 21.91 13.53 3.00
N LEU A 77 21.86 12.84 4.14
CA LEU A 77 23.03 12.38 4.92
C LEU A 77 23.52 10.98 4.51
N GLY A 78 22.84 10.29 3.59
CA GLY A 78 23.09 8.88 3.26
C GLY A 78 22.51 7.90 4.30
N ALA A 79 21.66 8.38 5.20
CA ALA A 79 20.91 7.55 6.14
C ALA A 79 19.61 7.05 5.50
N ALA A 80 19.10 5.92 5.98
CA ALA A 80 17.78 5.41 5.64
C ALA A 80 16.70 5.97 6.58
N ALA A 81 15.44 5.81 6.21
CA ALA A 81 14.30 6.15 7.05
C ALA A 81 13.38 4.94 7.32
N THR A 82 12.77 4.88 8.50
CA THR A 82 11.70 3.93 8.81
C THR A 82 10.48 4.67 9.33
N PRO A 83 9.46 4.86 8.48
CA PRO A 83 8.17 5.36 8.95
C PRO A 83 7.54 4.38 9.93
N VAL A 84 7.10 4.89 11.08
CA VAL A 84 6.44 4.14 12.15
C VAL A 84 4.98 4.56 12.20
N ASN A 85 4.08 3.60 12.40
CA ASN A 85 2.65 3.91 12.53
C ASN A 85 2.43 4.79 13.78
N PRO A 86 1.93 6.03 13.64
CA PRO A 86 1.72 6.93 14.76
C PRO A 86 0.61 6.48 15.72
N ALA A 87 -0.21 5.50 15.32
CA ALA A 87 -1.24 4.90 16.18
C ALA A 87 -0.72 3.74 17.04
N PHE A 88 0.55 3.36 16.91
CA PHE A 88 1.12 2.31 17.75
C PHE A 88 1.18 2.71 19.22
N THR A 89 0.95 1.72 20.08
CA THR A 89 1.25 1.81 21.50
C THR A 89 2.76 1.93 21.72
N GLU A 90 3.15 2.33 22.93
CA GLU A 90 4.56 2.46 23.31
C GLU A 90 5.36 1.18 23.06
N SER A 91 4.80 0.00 23.38
CA SER A 91 5.48 -1.28 23.19
C SER A 91 5.62 -1.69 21.72
N GLU A 92 4.61 -1.42 20.91
CA GLU A 92 4.64 -1.69 19.45
C GLU A 92 5.65 -0.77 18.75
N ALA A 93 5.65 0.52 19.09
CA ALA A 93 6.60 1.49 18.57
C ALA A 93 8.02 1.13 19.01
N ALA A 94 8.24 0.81 20.30
CA ALA A 94 9.55 0.42 20.83
C ALA A 94 10.09 -0.84 20.12
N TYR A 95 9.24 -1.82 19.80
CA TYR A 95 9.64 -2.98 19.01
C TYR A 95 10.19 -2.56 17.63
N GLN A 96 9.43 -1.80 16.85
CA GLN A 96 9.86 -1.39 15.51
C GLN A 96 11.11 -0.51 15.55
N ILE A 97 11.15 0.47 16.46
CA ILE A 97 12.30 1.39 16.61
C ILE A 97 13.56 0.60 16.99
N SER A 98 13.44 -0.34 17.93
CA SER A 98 14.58 -1.15 18.36
C SER A 98 15.04 -2.15 17.28
N ASP A 99 14.11 -2.89 16.67
CA ASP A 99 14.40 -3.90 15.63
C ASP A 99 14.99 -3.25 14.38
N SER A 100 14.58 -2.02 14.03
CA SER A 100 15.15 -1.28 12.91
C SER A 100 16.56 -0.75 13.16
N GLY A 101 17.02 -0.75 14.42
CA GLY A 101 18.31 -0.15 14.78
C GLY A 101 18.33 1.38 14.77
N ALA A 102 17.19 2.06 14.60
CA ALA A 102 17.12 3.52 14.40
C ALA A 102 17.87 4.33 15.47
N VAL A 103 18.77 5.22 15.04
CA VAL A 103 19.63 6.01 15.94
C VAL A 103 18.98 7.30 16.44
N LEU A 104 17.91 7.74 15.77
CA LEU A 104 17.15 8.95 16.05
C LEU A 104 15.68 8.72 15.74
N VAL A 105 14.78 9.33 16.52
CA VAL A 105 13.34 9.31 16.30
C VAL A 105 12.80 10.72 16.08
N VAL A 106 12.00 10.92 15.05
CA VAL A 106 11.14 12.10 14.91
C VAL A 106 9.72 11.72 15.33
N ASN A 107 9.19 12.38 16.36
CA ASN A 107 7.89 12.04 16.94
C ASN A 107 6.98 13.27 17.06
N HIS A 108 5.72 13.05 17.44
CA HIS A 108 4.72 14.13 17.44
C HIS A 108 4.98 15.22 18.48
N SER A 109 5.53 14.85 19.65
CA SER A 109 5.73 15.77 20.77
C SER A 109 6.76 15.20 21.74
N VAL A 110 7.31 16.04 22.61
CA VAL A 110 8.14 15.60 23.74
C VAL A 110 7.37 14.56 24.56
N GLY A 111 8.02 13.42 24.85
CA GLY A 111 7.42 12.30 25.59
C GLY A 111 6.56 11.34 24.78
N ALA A 112 6.40 11.55 23.46
CA ALA A 112 5.85 10.53 22.57
C ALA A 112 6.82 9.33 22.46
N PRO A 113 6.32 8.12 22.12
CA PRO A 113 7.16 6.92 22.06
C PRO A 113 8.41 7.11 21.20
N ASP A 114 9.57 6.78 21.76
CA ASP A 114 10.89 6.91 21.11
C ASP A 114 11.74 5.64 21.22
N GLY A 115 11.21 4.58 21.85
CA GLY A 115 11.94 3.33 22.05
C GLY A 115 13.26 3.49 22.81
N GLY A 116 13.40 4.53 23.65
CA GLY A 116 14.62 4.82 24.40
C GLY A 116 15.75 5.41 23.56
N ARG A 117 15.45 5.95 22.37
CA ARG A 117 16.42 6.61 21.48
C ARG A 117 16.35 8.14 21.64
N PRO A 118 17.41 8.88 21.26
CA PRO A 118 17.30 10.32 21.08
C PRO A 118 16.09 10.65 20.19
N SER A 119 15.32 11.67 20.58
CA SER A 119 14.12 12.06 19.83
C SER A 119 14.02 13.57 19.62
N ILE A 120 13.41 13.95 18.50
CA ILE A 120 13.09 15.32 18.14
C ILE A 120 11.58 15.40 17.95
N ALA A 121 10.91 16.25 18.72
CA ALA A 121 9.52 16.55 18.48
C ALA A 121 9.38 17.30 17.15
N VAL A 122 8.32 17.02 16.41
CA VAL A 122 8.10 17.61 15.09
C VAL A 122 8.06 19.14 15.08
N ASP A 123 7.57 19.75 16.17
CA ASP A 123 7.51 21.20 16.31
C ASP A 123 8.90 21.82 16.63
N ASP A 124 9.89 20.99 16.98
CA ASP A 124 11.29 21.37 17.18
C ASP A 124 12.18 21.11 15.94
N LEU A 125 11.59 20.68 14.80
CA LEU A 125 12.35 20.48 13.56
C LEU A 125 12.79 21.82 12.96
N ALA A 126 14.08 21.97 12.68
CA ALA A 126 14.71 23.22 12.23
C ALA A 126 14.17 23.79 10.91
N ASP A 127 13.45 24.92 10.96
CA ASP A 127 12.86 25.58 9.77
C ASP A 127 13.89 26.12 8.77
N GLU A 128 14.96 26.70 9.31
CA GLU A 128 16.02 27.32 8.54
C GLU A 128 17.37 26.90 9.11
N GLY A 129 18.39 26.95 8.27
CA GLY A 129 19.76 26.68 8.68
C GLY A 129 20.62 26.27 7.51
N ASP A 130 21.91 26.57 7.64
CA ASP A 130 22.89 25.96 6.76
C ASP A 130 23.15 24.52 7.21
N GLY A 131 23.31 23.64 6.24
CA GLY A 131 23.41 22.21 6.45
C GLY A 131 24.28 21.57 5.38
N PRO A 132 24.72 20.32 5.61
CA PRO A 132 25.67 19.68 4.71
C PRO A 132 25.07 19.56 3.32
N ASP A 133 25.89 19.76 2.29
CA ASP A 133 25.54 19.41 0.92
C ASP A 133 25.15 17.93 0.83
N PRO A 134 24.25 17.57 -0.09
CA PRO A 134 23.77 16.20 -0.20
C PRO A 134 24.94 15.25 -0.52
N VAL A 135 25.00 14.12 0.18
CA VAL A 135 25.97 13.08 -0.14
C VAL A 135 25.67 12.47 -1.52
N ALA A 136 26.70 11.94 -2.18
CA ALA A 136 26.53 11.23 -3.44
C ALA A 136 25.94 9.83 -3.19
N LEU A 137 24.61 9.74 -3.21
CA LEU A 137 23.87 8.50 -2.99
C LEU A 137 24.21 7.42 -4.03
N ARG A 138 24.44 6.21 -3.54
CA ARG A 138 24.53 5.01 -4.37
C ARG A 138 23.18 4.31 -4.40
N GLY A 139 22.88 3.66 -5.53
CA GLY A 139 21.61 2.97 -5.69
C GLY A 139 21.43 1.73 -4.80
N ASP A 140 22.52 1.09 -4.41
CA ASP A 140 22.57 -0.07 -3.52
C ASP A 140 22.65 0.30 -2.04
N GLU A 141 22.51 1.58 -1.69
CA GLU A 141 22.36 2.05 -0.30
C GLU A 141 20.91 1.96 0.14
N LEU A 142 20.73 1.64 1.43
CA LEU A 142 19.41 1.47 2.03
C LEU A 142 18.70 2.82 2.07
N SER A 143 17.49 2.88 1.51
CA SER A 143 16.67 4.09 1.52
C SER A 143 15.58 4.02 2.59
N LEU A 144 14.91 2.88 2.70
CA LEU A 144 13.75 2.70 3.56
C LEU A 144 13.75 1.32 4.21
N VAL A 145 13.27 1.28 5.45
CA VAL A 145 12.82 0.05 6.10
C VAL A 145 11.33 0.16 6.38
N ILE A 146 10.51 -0.60 5.65
CA ILE A 146 9.06 -0.59 5.78
C ILE A 146 8.60 -1.86 6.48
N TYR A 147 7.90 -1.74 7.60
CA TYR A 147 7.44 -2.89 8.36
C TYR A 147 6.15 -3.47 7.79
N THR A 148 6.11 -4.80 7.65
CA THR A 148 4.92 -5.57 7.28
C THR A 148 4.53 -6.55 8.38
N SER A 149 3.24 -6.89 8.48
CA SER A 149 2.77 -7.93 9.39
C SER A 149 3.30 -9.29 8.93
N GLY A 150 4.30 -9.84 9.62
CA GLY A 150 4.86 -11.14 9.30
C GLY A 150 3.85 -12.27 9.56
N SER A 151 3.93 -13.37 8.80
CA SER A 151 3.05 -14.53 9.01
C SER A 151 3.25 -15.26 10.34
N THR A 152 4.35 -14.98 11.04
CA THR A 152 4.65 -15.49 12.38
C THR A 152 4.12 -14.58 13.50
N GLY A 153 3.36 -13.53 13.15
CA GLY A 153 2.74 -12.59 14.08
C GLY A 153 3.63 -11.40 14.49
N ARG A 154 4.95 -11.49 14.32
CA ARG A 154 5.86 -10.35 14.55
C ARG A 154 6.10 -9.56 13.25
N PRO A 155 6.02 -8.22 13.29
CA PRO A 155 6.34 -7.40 12.13
C PRO A 155 7.78 -7.62 11.64
N LYS A 156 7.99 -7.60 10.32
CA LYS A 156 9.29 -7.74 9.66
C LYS A 156 9.62 -6.46 8.90
N GLY A 157 10.84 -5.95 9.03
CA GLY A 157 11.32 -4.82 8.25
C GLY A 157 11.71 -5.25 6.83
N VAL A 158 11.04 -4.72 5.81
CA VAL A 158 11.42 -4.88 4.40
C VAL A 158 12.44 -3.79 4.05
N MET A 159 13.64 -4.21 3.63
CA MET A 159 14.71 -3.31 3.22
C MET A 159 14.58 -2.92 1.74
N LEU A 160 14.47 -1.62 1.48
CA LEU A 160 14.33 -1.05 0.14
C LEU A 160 15.47 -0.08 -0.14
N ASP A 161 16.13 -0.26 -1.27
CA ASP A 161 17.28 0.54 -1.67
C ASP A 161 16.88 1.75 -2.51
N HIS A 162 17.80 2.69 -2.70
CA HIS A 162 17.54 3.85 -3.56
C HIS A 162 17.22 3.44 -5.00
N ASP A 163 17.82 2.36 -5.53
CA ASP A 163 17.46 1.80 -6.84
C ASP A 163 16.05 1.21 -6.86
N ASN A 164 15.57 0.64 -5.74
CA ASN A 164 14.17 0.20 -5.65
C ASN A 164 13.22 1.40 -5.73
N ALA A 165 13.51 2.47 -4.97
CA ALA A 165 12.71 3.68 -4.93
C ALA A 165 12.71 4.44 -6.28
N GLU A 166 13.85 4.47 -6.98
CA GLU A 166 13.90 4.96 -8.36
C GLU A 166 12.98 4.10 -9.23
N ALA A 167 13.22 2.78 -9.30
CA ALA A 167 12.52 1.89 -10.22
C ALA A 167 11.00 1.97 -10.06
N MET A 168 10.52 1.75 -8.83
CA MET A 168 9.57 2.61 -8.13
C MET A 168 8.87 3.75 -8.89
N SER A 169 9.34 4.95 -8.54
CA SER A 169 8.87 6.23 -9.03
C SER A 169 8.87 6.35 -10.56
N SER A 170 9.86 5.78 -11.24
CA SER A 170 10.00 5.79 -12.70
C SER A 170 8.90 4.99 -13.39
N THR A 171 8.68 3.77 -12.90
CA THR A 171 7.62 2.87 -13.38
C THR A 171 6.25 3.53 -13.27
N MET A 172 5.94 4.12 -12.11
CA MET A 172 4.65 4.76 -11.87
C MET A 172 4.46 6.04 -12.68
N ALA A 173 5.52 6.88 -12.78
CA ALA A 173 5.49 8.09 -13.61
C ALA A 173 5.29 7.74 -15.10
N GLN A 174 5.96 6.69 -15.59
CA GLN A 174 5.79 6.22 -16.97
C GLN A 174 4.39 5.65 -17.21
N HIS A 175 3.92 4.75 -16.32
CA HIS A 175 2.63 4.07 -16.47
C HIS A 175 1.45 5.04 -16.48
N PHE A 176 1.47 6.05 -15.60
CA PHE A 176 0.43 7.07 -15.53
C PHE A 176 0.67 8.28 -16.44
N ARG A 177 1.82 8.34 -17.13
CA ARG A 177 2.27 9.50 -17.92
C ARG A 177 2.17 10.78 -17.09
N LEU A 178 2.83 10.76 -15.93
CA LEU A 178 2.89 11.91 -15.05
C LEU A 178 3.78 12.99 -15.64
N THR A 179 3.40 14.24 -15.41
CA THR A 179 4.09 15.44 -15.88
C THR A 179 4.15 16.48 -14.76
N ALA A 180 4.80 17.62 -15.01
CA ALA A 180 4.87 18.70 -14.03
C ALA A 180 3.49 19.31 -13.71
N ASP A 181 2.50 19.11 -14.59
CA ASP A 181 1.12 19.59 -14.40
C ASP A 181 0.27 18.62 -13.56
N ASP A 182 0.83 17.48 -13.15
CA ASP A 182 0.13 16.55 -12.28
C ASP A 182 0.18 16.96 -10.81
N HIS A 183 -0.93 16.69 -10.13
CA HIS A 183 -1.13 17.00 -8.74
C HIS A 183 -1.77 15.81 -8.02
N CYS A 184 -0.98 15.16 -7.16
CA CYS A 184 -1.45 14.06 -6.33
C CYS A 184 -2.07 14.58 -5.02
N MET A 185 -3.29 14.16 -4.70
CA MET A 185 -3.86 14.29 -3.36
C MET A 185 -3.63 12.99 -2.58
N LEU A 186 -2.79 13.06 -1.56
CA LEU A 186 -2.44 11.93 -0.71
C LEU A 186 -3.40 11.85 0.48
N VAL A 187 -4.17 10.76 0.53
CA VAL A 187 -5.11 10.44 1.63
C VAL A 187 -4.75 9.15 2.36
N LEU A 188 -3.79 8.38 1.83
CA LEU A 188 -3.30 7.16 2.45
C LEU A 188 -2.18 7.44 3.45
N PRO A 189 -1.98 6.58 4.47
CA PRO A 189 -0.96 6.82 5.48
C PRO A 189 0.46 6.79 4.91
N LEU A 190 1.25 7.82 5.19
CA LEU A 190 2.65 7.99 4.76
C LEU A 190 3.60 6.94 5.37
N PHE A 191 3.19 6.23 6.42
CA PHE A 191 3.95 5.10 6.94
C PHE A 191 3.84 3.82 6.09
N HIS A 192 3.05 3.85 5.00
CA HIS A 192 2.98 2.79 4.00
C HIS A 192 3.72 3.15 2.73
N VAL A 193 4.36 2.13 2.13
CA VAL A 193 5.15 2.27 0.90
C VAL A 193 4.37 2.89 -0.26
N ASN A 194 3.06 2.66 -0.39
CA ASN A 194 2.25 3.24 -1.48
C ASN A 194 2.20 4.77 -1.42
N ALA A 195 1.97 5.33 -0.24
CA ALA A 195 1.91 6.77 -0.06
C ALA A 195 3.26 7.44 -0.37
N ILE A 196 4.37 6.74 -0.13
CA ILE A 196 5.71 7.22 -0.49
C ILE A 196 5.95 7.06 -2.00
N MET A 197 5.84 5.85 -2.54
CA MET A 197 6.25 5.54 -3.91
C MET A 197 5.31 6.11 -4.97
N VAL A 198 4.00 5.84 -4.86
CA VAL A 198 3.00 6.14 -5.90
C VAL A 198 2.52 7.59 -5.81
N SER A 199 2.46 8.14 -4.60
CA SER A 199 1.97 9.50 -4.38
C SER A 199 3.10 10.52 -4.33
N ALA A 200 4.09 10.37 -3.44
CA ALA A 200 5.14 11.39 -3.29
C ALA A 200 6.23 11.28 -4.37
N LEU A 201 6.96 10.16 -4.44
CA LEU A 201 8.13 10.05 -5.32
C LEU A 201 7.77 10.07 -6.81
N ALA A 202 6.69 9.41 -7.22
CA ALA A 202 6.27 9.40 -8.62
C ALA A 202 5.86 10.79 -9.14
N VAL A 203 5.15 11.59 -8.33
CA VAL A 203 4.75 12.95 -8.74
C VAL A 203 5.94 13.91 -8.71
N TRP A 204 6.82 13.80 -7.70
CA TRP A 204 8.03 14.62 -7.62
C TRP A 204 9.04 14.31 -8.70
N ARG A 205 9.15 13.04 -9.10
CA ARG A 205 9.94 12.64 -10.28
C ARG A 205 9.54 13.41 -11.55
N SER A 206 8.27 13.78 -11.63
CA SER A 206 7.70 14.50 -12.77
C SER A 206 7.65 16.02 -12.54
N HIS A 207 8.19 16.50 -11.41
CA HIS A 207 8.13 17.89 -10.94
C HIS A 207 6.69 18.42 -10.69
N GLY A 208 5.76 17.50 -10.45
CA GLY A 208 4.37 17.81 -10.11
C GLY A 208 4.18 18.18 -8.64
N GLN A 209 2.94 18.30 -8.21
CA GLN A 209 2.57 18.75 -6.87
C GLN A 209 2.03 17.61 -6.00
N LEU A 210 2.33 17.61 -4.71
CA LEU A 210 1.73 16.75 -3.70
C LEU A 210 0.89 17.58 -2.70
N SER A 211 -0.33 17.14 -2.40
CA SER A 211 -1.09 17.65 -1.24
C SER A 211 -1.37 16.55 -0.26
N VAL A 212 -0.85 16.68 0.95
CA VAL A 212 -0.98 15.71 2.04
C VAL A 212 -2.22 16.06 2.86
N ILE A 213 -3.19 15.16 2.87
CA ILE A 213 -4.37 15.26 3.73
C ILE A 213 -4.04 14.60 5.06
N GLY A 214 -4.08 15.37 6.15
CA GLY A 214 -3.64 14.92 7.48
C GLY A 214 -4.47 13.78 8.05
N SER A 215 -5.78 13.80 7.83
CA SER A 215 -6.68 12.68 8.15
C SER A 215 -7.80 12.56 7.13
N PHE A 216 -8.10 11.33 6.72
CA PHE A 216 -9.19 11.08 5.80
C PHE A 216 -10.54 11.36 6.47
N SER A 217 -11.41 12.08 5.76
CA SER A 217 -12.80 12.30 6.14
C SER A 217 -13.67 12.30 4.89
N ALA A 218 -14.61 11.36 4.79
CA ALA A 218 -15.49 11.24 3.63
C ALA A 218 -16.29 12.53 3.38
N THR A 219 -16.75 13.20 4.43
CA THR A 219 -17.55 14.43 4.32
C THR A 219 -16.74 15.65 3.90
N ARG A 220 -15.43 15.67 4.13
CA ARG A 220 -14.53 16.77 3.72
C ARG A 220 -13.79 16.48 2.42
N PHE A 221 -13.71 15.22 2.01
CA PHE A 221 -12.93 14.75 0.86
C PHE A 221 -13.18 15.57 -0.40
N PHE A 222 -14.45 15.73 -0.80
CA PHE A 222 -14.76 16.45 -2.03
C PHE A 222 -14.53 17.96 -1.93
N GLY A 223 -14.66 18.55 -0.73
CA GLY A 223 -14.24 19.94 -0.50
C GLY A 223 -12.74 20.13 -0.74
N HIS A 224 -11.91 19.13 -0.41
CA HIS A 224 -10.50 19.14 -0.78
C HIS A 224 -10.30 18.97 -2.29
N VAL A 225 -11.04 18.07 -2.96
CA VAL A 225 -10.94 17.91 -4.43
C VAL A 225 -11.29 19.21 -5.16
N GLU A 226 -12.35 19.90 -4.75
CA GLU A 226 -12.80 21.16 -5.37
C GLU A 226 -11.84 22.31 -5.08
N LYS A 227 -11.32 22.41 -3.85
CA LYS A 227 -10.37 23.46 -3.46
C LYS A 227 -8.99 23.25 -4.09
N LEU A 228 -8.49 22.02 -4.04
CA LEU A 228 -7.11 21.70 -4.39
C LEU A 228 -6.93 21.35 -5.86
N ARG A 229 -8.00 20.92 -6.55
CA ARG A 229 -8.01 20.50 -7.97
C ARG A 229 -6.97 19.41 -8.32
N PRO A 230 -6.83 18.32 -7.54
CA PRO A 230 -5.87 17.27 -7.85
C PRO A 230 -6.18 16.57 -9.18
N THR A 231 -5.13 16.07 -9.84
CA THR A 231 -5.25 15.27 -11.06
C THR A 231 -5.42 13.79 -10.79
N TYR A 232 -4.96 13.29 -9.62
CA TYR A 232 -5.24 11.93 -9.18
C TYR A 232 -5.11 11.78 -7.65
N PHE A 233 -5.66 10.70 -7.14
CA PHE A 233 -5.37 10.20 -5.79
C PHE A 233 -5.33 8.67 -5.79
N SER A 234 -4.73 8.11 -4.74
CA SER A 234 -4.72 6.67 -4.48
C SER A 234 -5.46 6.39 -3.18
N ALA A 235 -6.28 5.34 -3.18
CA ALA A 235 -7.06 4.94 -2.02
C ALA A 235 -7.33 3.42 -2.02
N VAL A 236 -7.81 2.90 -0.90
CA VAL A 236 -8.26 1.52 -0.75
C VAL A 236 -9.77 1.40 -1.05
N PRO A 237 -10.30 0.21 -1.39
CA PRO A 237 -11.73 0.02 -1.66
C PRO A 237 -12.65 0.59 -0.56
N ALA A 238 -12.29 0.46 0.71
CA ALA A 238 -13.08 0.97 1.83
C ALA A 238 -13.29 2.50 1.76
N ILE A 239 -12.28 3.26 1.29
CA ILE A 239 -12.42 4.71 1.10
C ILE A 239 -13.42 5.00 -0.02
N TYR A 240 -13.33 4.29 -1.14
CA TYR A 240 -14.29 4.45 -2.24
C TYR A 240 -15.71 4.09 -1.81
N ALA A 241 -15.89 3.03 -1.01
CA ALA A 241 -17.18 2.65 -0.46
C ALA A 241 -17.75 3.76 0.45
N MET A 242 -16.93 4.33 1.34
CA MET A 242 -17.34 5.46 2.19
C MET A 242 -17.77 6.68 1.35
N LEU A 243 -17.04 6.99 0.27
CA LEU A 243 -17.41 8.09 -0.64
C LEU A 243 -18.70 7.76 -1.40
N ALA A 244 -18.83 6.53 -1.91
CA ALA A 244 -20.00 6.06 -2.63
C ALA A 244 -21.25 5.92 -1.74
N ALA A 245 -21.10 5.92 -0.41
CA ALA A 245 -22.19 5.93 0.56
C ALA A 245 -22.65 7.34 0.99
N LEU A 246 -21.97 8.41 0.57
CA LEU A 246 -22.39 9.79 0.89
C LEU A 246 -23.79 10.10 0.32
N PRO A 247 -24.56 11.04 0.91
CA PRO A 247 -25.89 11.40 0.42
C PRO A 247 -25.91 11.80 -1.06
N ASP A 248 -27.02 11.53 -1.77
CA ASP A 248 -27.16 11.85 -3.21
C ASP A 248 -27.13 13.34 -3.53
N THR A 249 -27.30 14.20 -2.52
CA THR A 249 -27.12 15.65 -2.62
C THR A 249 -25.66 16.06 -2.80
N VAL A 250 -24.71 15.18 -2.46
CA VAL A 250 -23.28 15.40 -2.70
C VAL A 250 -22.98 15.16 -4.18
N ARG A 251 -22.90 16.26 -4.95
CA ARG A 251 -22.56 16.26 -6.38
C ARG A 251 -21.33 17.14 -6.63
N PRO A 252 -20.12 16.61 -6.36
CA PRO A 252 -18.89 17.37 -6.36
C PRO A 252 -18.34 17.59 -7.78
N ASP A 253 -17.57 18.65 -7.97
CA ASP A 253 -16.79 18.82 -9.20
C ASP A 253 -15.47 18.03 -9.16
N THR A 254 -15.50 16.84 -9.78
CA THR A 254 -14.34 15.94 -9.92
C THR A 254 -13.58 16.13 -11.24
N SER A 255 -13.88 17.16 -12.04
CA SER A 255 -13.35 17.33 -13.40
C SER A 255 -11.83 17.47 -13.52
N SER A 256 -11.11 17.80 -12.44
CA SER A 256 -9.64 17.84 -12.43
C SER A 256 -9.03 16.45 -12.40
N LEU A 257 -9.75 15.45 -11.87
CA LEU A 257 -9.26 14.09 -11.72
C LEU A 257 -9.22 13.40 -13.08
N ARG A 258 -8.00 13.13 -13.55
CA ARG A 258 -7.72 12.30 -14.73
C ARG A 258 -8.04 10.84 -14.46
N PHE A 259 -7.68 10.35 -13.27
CA PHE A 259 -7.89 8.97 -12.84
C PHE A 259 -7.81 8.86 -11.31
N VAL A 260 -8.23 7.71 -10.78
CA VAL A 260 -8.10 7.38 -9.36
C VAL A 260 -7.53 5.96 -9.21
N VAL A 261 -6.61 5.75 -8.28
CA VAL A 261 -5.94 4.46 -8.09
C VAL A 261 -6.60 3.69 -6.96
N CYS A 262 -6.92 2.42 -7.20
CA CYS A 262 -7.45 1.51 -6.19
C CYS A 262 -6.51 0.31 -6.02
N GLY A 263 -6.10 0.00 -4.79
CA GLY A 263 -5.19 -1.11 -4.55
C GLY A 263 -5.30 -1.67 -3.13
N ALA A 264 -4.34 -2.54 -2.80
CA ALA A 264 -4.20 -3.24 -1.52
C ALA A 264 -5.29 -4.28 -1.18
N ALA A 265 -6.44 -4.25 -1.85
CA ALA A 265 -7.50 -5.25 -1.78
C ALA A 265 -8.32 -5.26 -3.08
N PRO A 266 -9.00 -6.38 -3.42
CA PRO A 266 -9.91 -6.45 -4.56
C PRO A 266 -11.07 -5.46 -4.42
N VAL A 267 -11.48 -4.85 -5.52
CA VAL A 267 -12.65 -3.98 -5.61
C VAL A 267 -13.79 -4.72 -6.32
N SER A 268 -15.02 -4.57 -5.84
CA SER A 268 -16.18 -5.20 -6.48
C SER A 268 -16.60 -4.44 -7.75
N LYS A 269 -17.19 -5.16 -8.71
CA LYS A 269 -17.81 -4.57 -9.90
C LYS A 269 -18.83 -3.48 -9.53
N GLU A 270 -19.63 -3.76 -8.50
CA GLU A 270 -20.65 -2.86 -7.95
C GLU A 270 -20.03 -1.52 -7.53
N LEU A 271 -18.94 -1.57 -6.76
CA LEU A 271 -18.28 -0.36 -6.27
C LEU A 271 -17.62 0.42 -7.41
N LEU A 272 -17.00 -0.27 -8.37
CA LEU A 272 -16.46 0.37 -9.58
C LEU A 272 -17.55 1.14 -10.33
N GLN A 273 -18.69 0.49 -10.61
CA GLN A 273 -19.81 1.08 -11.33
C GLN A 273 -20.41 2.25 -10.56
N ARG A 274 -20.64 2.09 -9.25
CA ARG A 274 -21.21 3.14 -8.40
C ARG A 274 -20.31 4.37 -8.32
N CYS A 275 -18.98 4.20 -8.21
CA CYS A 275 -18.05 5.33 -8.23
C CYS A 275 -17.99 6.01 -9.61
N HIS A 276 -18.08 5.24 -10.70
CA HIS A 276 -18.16 5.78 -12.04
C HIS A 276 -19.42 6.63 -12.23
N ASP A 277 -20.60 6.08 -11.92
CA ASP A 277 -21.89 6.75 -12.13
C ASP A 277 -22.06 7.99 -11.25
N ARG A 278 -21.56 7.94 -10.00
CA ARG A 278 -21.69 9.06 -9.07
C ARG A 278 -20.69 10.18 -9.30
N PHE A 279 -19.44 9.85 -9.64
CA PHE A 279 -18.32 10.79 -9.58
C PHE A 279 -17.49 10.87 -10.86
N GLY A 280 -17.84 10.10 -11.89
CA GLY A 280 -17.10 10.05 -13.17
C GLY A 280 -15.70 9.44 -13.04
N PHE A 281 -15.41 8.71 -11.96
CA PHE A 281 -14.08 8.19 -11.72
C PHE A 281 -13.63 7.20 -12.79
N VAL A 282 -12.45 7.44 -13.34
CA VAL A 282 -11.67 6.47 -14.10
C VAL A 282 -10.79 5.72 -13.10
N MET A 283 -11.32 4.65 -12.52
CA MET A 283 -10.59 3.85 -11.53
C MET A 283 -9.61 2.90 -12.22
N VAL A 284 -8.35 2.91 -11.76
CA VAL A 284 -7.31 1.96 -12.14
C VAL A 284 -6.94 1.09 -10.94
N GLU A 285 -7.17 -0.21 -11.09
CA GLU A 285 -6.80 -1.19 -10.07
C GLU A 285 -5.31 -1.49 -10.14
N GLY A 286 -4.67 -1.70 -8.99
CA GLY A 286 -3.27 -2.06 -8.89
C GLY A 286 -3.03 -3.13 -7.83
N TYR A 287 -2.01 -3.95 -8.08
CA TYR A 287 -1.56 -5.00 -7.19
C TYR A 287 -0.07 -4.89 -6.92
N GLY A 288 0.29 -5.19 -5.68
CA GLY A 288 1.64 -5.42 -5.25
C GLY A 288 1.72 -5.45 -3.73
N LEU A 289 2.95 -5.45 -3.25
CA LEU A 289 3.32 -5.65 -1.86
C LEU A 289 4.59 -4.87 -1.55
N THR A 290 4.90 -4.70 -0.26
CA THR A 290 6.08 -3.95 0.19
C THR A 290 7.37 -4.57 -0.33
N GLU A 291 7.44 -5.90 -0.38
CA GLU A 291 8.57 -6.68 -0.87
C GLU A 291 8.86 -6.47 -2.37
N ALA A 292 7.91 -5.92 -3.13
CA ALA A 292 8.08 -5.49 -4.53
C ALA A 292 8.05 -3.96 -4.67
N THR A 293 8.36 -3.22 -3.59
CA THR A 293 8.39 -1.75 -3.57
C THR A 293 7.06 -1.11 -3.97
N CYS A 294 5.93 -1.70 -3.55
CA CYS A 294 4.54 -1.25 -3.73
C CYS A 294 3.75 -1.92 -4.84
N ALA A 295 4.00 -1.63 -6.12
CA ALA A 295 3.11 -2.01 -7.22
C ALA A 295 3.85 -2.81 -8.30
N SER A 296 3.25 -3.91 -8.76
CA SER A 296 3.82 -4.78 -9.78
C SER A 296 2.89 -5.03 -10.96
N ALA A 297 1.58 -4.94 -10.74
CA ALA A 297 0.58 -4.90 -11.82
C ALA A 297 -0.33 -3.69 -11.64
N CYS A 298 -0.73 -3.07 -12.74
CA CYS A 298 -1.71 -1.99 -12.70
C CYS A 298 -2.48 -1.87 -14.02
N ASN A 299 -3.79 -1.70 -13.91
CA ASN A 299 -4.64 -1.38 -15.04
C ASN A 299 -4.22 -0.05 -15.70
N PRO A 300 -4.24 0.06 -17.03
CA PRO A 300 -3.88 1.29 -17.72
C PRO A 300 -4.97 2.36 -17.52
N VAL A 301 -4.55 3.63 -17.43
CA VAL A 301 -5.47 4.78 -17.41
C VAL A 301 -6.24 4.86 -18.73
N ASP A 302 -5.48 4.89 -19.82
CA ASP A 302 -6.00 4.82 -21.19
C ASP A 302 -5.67 3.43 -21.75
N GLY A 303 -6.68 2.56 -21.80
CA GLY A 303 -6.52 1.19 -22.28
C GLY A 303 -7.65 0.27 -21.84
N VAL A 304 -7.50 -1.01 -22.23
CA VAL A 304 -8.42 -2.07 -21.83
C VAL A 304 -8.27 -2.32 -20.33
N ARG A 305 -9.39 -2.42 -19.62
CA ARG A 305 -9.45 -2.78 -18.21
C ARG A 305 -10.37 -3.98 -18.10
N LYS A 306 -9.79 -5.15 -17.82
CA LYS A 306 -10.56 -6.39 -17.72
C LYS A 306 -11.12 -6.51 -16.30
N LEU A 307 -12.44 -6.63 -16.20
CA LEU A 307 -13.11 -6.75 -14.91
C LEU A 307 -12.55 -7.94 -14.11
N GLY A 308 -12.24 -7.72 -12.83
CA GLY A 308 -11.69 -8.74 -11.95
C GLY A 308 -10.20 -8.98 -12.14
N THR A 309 -9.51 -8.12 -12.88
CA THR A 309 -8.04 -8.14 -13.02
C THR A 309 -7.42 -6.87 -12.46
N VAL A 310 -6.19 -6.97 -12.00
CA VAL A 310 -5.38 -5.86 -11.48
C VAL A 310 -4.44 -5.27 -12.54
N GLY A 311 -4.68 -5.63 -13.81
CA GLY A 311 -3.89 -5.18 -14.96
C GLY A 311 -2.68 -6.05 -15.29
N PRO A 312 -1.94 -5.69 -16.34
CA PRO A 312 -0.69 -6.34 -16.72
C PRO A 312 0.46 -5.94 -15.79
N ALA A 313 1.59 -6.65 -15.93
CA ALA A 313 2.84 -6.28 -15.28
C ALA A 313 3.24 -4.84 -15.64
N LEU A 314 3.67 -4.08 -14.64
CA LEU A 314 4.17 -2.73 -14.81
C LEU A 314 5.52 -2.72 -15.56
N PRO A 315 5.87 -1.61 -16.25
CA PRO A 315 7.13 -1.49 -16.97
C PRO A 315 8.35 -1.88 -16.12
N GLY A 316 9.28 -2.63 -16.71
CA GLY A 316 10.50 -3.08 -16.04
C GLY A 316 10.33 -4.25 -15.06
N GLN A 317 9.10 -4.70 -14.80
CA GLN A 317 8.80 -5.85 -13.96
C GLN A 317 8.31 -7.04 -14.78
N ARG A 318 8.52 -8.24 -14.26
CA ARG A 318 7.96 -9.48 -14.79
C ARG A 318 7.09 -10.11 -13.71
N ILE A 319 5.93 -10.58 -14.12
CA ILE A 319 5.04 -11.39 -13.28
C ILE A 319 4.94 -12.76 -13.94
N GLY A 320 5.05 -13.81 -13.13
CA GLY A 320 4.79 -15.18 -13.52
C GLY A 320 3.78 -15.83 -12.58
N ILE A 321 3.20 -16.93 -13.03
CA ILE A 321 2.44 -17.84 -12.19
C ILE A 321 3.28 -19.11 -12.01
N MET A 322 3.56 -19.51 -10.78
CA MET A 322 4.44 -20.64 -10.47
C MET A 322 3.67 -21.80 -9.85
N SER A 323 3.98 -23.01 -10.29
CA SER A 323 3.46 -24.26 -9.73
C SER A 323 4.13 -24.59 -8.38
N PRO A 324 3.54 -25.50 -7.57
CA PRO A 324 4.18 -25.99 -6.35
C PRO A 324 5.56 -26.62 -6.59
N ASP A 325 5.80 -27.17 -7.78
CA ASP A 325 7.07 -27.80 -8.19
C ASP A 325 8.11 -26.78 -8.71
N GLY A 326 7.82 -25.48 -8.62
CA GLY A 326 8.74 -24.41 -9.01
C GLY A 326 8.83 -24.14 -10.51
N GLN A 327 7.83 -24.55 -11.29
CA GLN A 327 7.78 -24.28 -12.73
C GLN A 327 6.84 -23.12 -13.05
N LEU A 328 7.23 -22.26 -13.98
CA LEU A 328 6.31 -21.24 -14.50
C LEU A 328 5.23 -21.89 -15.36
N LEU A 329 3.98 -21.54 -15.07
CA LEU A 329 2.79 -22.05 -15.72
C LEU A 329 2.42 -21.23 -16.97
N ALA A 330 1.67 -21.84 -17.88
CA ALA A 330 1.14 -21.18 -19.06
C ALA A 330 -0.03 -20.24 -18.69
N PRO A 331 -0.37 -19.27 -19.56
CA PRO A 331 -1.56 -18.44 -19.36
C PRO A 331 -2.83 -19.27 -19.15
N GLY A 332 -3.69 -18.82 -18.24
CA GLY A 332 -4.95 -19.47 -17.86
C GLY A 332 -4.83 -20.46 -16.70
N GLU A 333 -3.61 -20.86 -16.32
CA GLU A 333 -3.38 -21.77 -15.20
C GLU A 333 -3.26 -21.02 -13.86
N THR A 334 -3.67 -21.68 -12.77
CA THR A 334 -3.65 -21.12 -11.41
C THR A 334 -2.40 -21.56 -10.66
N GLY A 335 -1.74 -20.62 -9.99
CA GLY A 335 -0.56 -20.89 -9.16
C GLY A 335 -0.13 -19.67 -8.35
N GLU A 336 1.05 -19.75 -7.74
CA GLU A 336 1.61 -18.64 -6.96
C GLU A 336 2.04 -17.49 -7.88
N VAL A 337 1.65 -16.25 -7.54
CA VAL A 337 2.15 -15.06 -8.22
C VAL A 337 3.60 -14.84 -7.79
N VAL A 338 4.50 -14.82 -8.77
CA VAL A 338 5.92 -14.53 -8.57
C VAL A 338 6.32 -13.28 -9.33
N ILE A 339 7.21 -12.47 -8.75
CA ILE A 339 7.61 -11.17 -9.29
C ILE A 339 9.12 -11.11 -9.45
N ALA A 340 9.60 -10.58 -10.57
CA ALA A 340 11.03 -10.33 -10.79
C ALA A 340 11.22 -8.95 -11.40
N GLY A 341 12.27 -8.23 -10.97
CA GLY A 341 12.58 -6.90 -11.49
C GLY A 341 13.36 -6.05 -10.49
N PRO A 342 13.72 -4.81 -10.88
CA PRO A 342 14.49 -3.89 -10.04
C PRO A 342 13.71 -3.38 -8.81
N THR A 343 12.42 -3.70 -8.71
CA THR A 343 11.54 -3.34 -7.60
C THR A 343 11.51 -4.37 -6.48
N VAL A 344 12.12 -5.55 -6.68
CA VAL A 344 12.22 -6.56 -5.63
C VAL A 344 13.15 -6.06 -4.53
N MET A 345 12.69 -6.17 -3.28
CA MET A 345 13.40 -5.74 -2.07
C MET A 345 14.82 -6.32 -1.98
N ARG A 346 15.69 -5.67 -1.21
CA ARG A 346 16.98 -6.24 -0.80
C ARG A 346 16.78 -7.50 0.04
N GLY A 347 15.77 -7.50 0.91
CA GLY A 347 15.45 -8.60 1.81
C GLY A 347 14.78 -8.14 3.09
N TYR A 348 14.56 -9.06 4.02
CA TYR A 348 14.07 -8.76 5.36
C TYR A 348 15.23 -8.46 6.32
N LEU A 349 15.10 -7.36 7.07
CA LEU A 349 16.09 -6.91 8.05
C LEU A 349 16.38 -8.00 9.08
N ASP A 350 17.65 -8.40 9.21
CA ASP A 350 18.14 -9.44 10.12
C ASP A 350 17.37 -10.77 10.04
N ARG A 351 16.83 -11.12 8.87
CA ARG A 351 16.12 -12.39 8.63
C ARG A 351 16.55 -13.01 7.28
N PRO A 352 17.80 -13.50 7.16
CA PRO A 352 18.30 -14.10 5.92
C PRO A 352 17.51 -15.35 5.51
N ASP A 353 17.09 -16.18 6.46
CA ASP A 353 16.31 -17.40 6.15
C ASP A 353 14.96 -17.05 5.53
N ALA A 354 14.21 -16.13 6.14
CA ALA A 354 12.95 -15.64 5.59
C ALA A 354 13.15 -14.94 4.24
N THR A 355 14.30 -14.28 4.04
CA THR A 355 14.65 -13.66 2.76
C THR A 355 14.88 -14.72 1.69
N ALA A 356 15.63 -15.80 1.99
CA ALA A 356 15.89 -16.89 1.06
C ALA A 356 14.64 -17.72 0.75
N GLU A 357 13.68 -17.81 1.67
CA GLU A 357 12.37 -18.42 1.42
C GLU A 357 11.49 -17.57 0.49
N THR A 358 11.54 -16.25 0.65
CA THR A 358 10.69 -15.30 -0.09
C THR A 358 11.29 -14.87 -1.42
N VAL A 359 12.61 -14.76 -1.52
CA VAL A 359 13.32 -14.41 -2.75
C VAL A 359 14.30 -15.53 -3.08
N ARG A 360 13.95 -16.34 -4.09
CA ARG A 360 14.73 -17.49 -4.55
C ARG A 360 14.64 -17.63 -6.05
N ASP A 361 15.68 -18.18 -6.65
CA ASP A 361 15.75 -18.46 -8.10
C ASP A 361 15.43 -17.25 -8.99
N GLY A 362 15.75 -16.04 -8.50
CA GLY A 362 15.50 -14.77 -9.20
C GLY A 362 14.05 -14.26 -9.13
N TRP A 363 13.21 -14.86 -8.28
CA TRP A 363 11.80 -14.53 -8.10
C TRP A 363 11.48 -14.18 -6.65
N LEU A 364 10.69 -13.13 -6.48
CA LEU A 364 9.95 -12.84 -5.26
C LEU A 364 8.67 -13.69 -5.26
N HIS A 365 8.58 -14.62 -4.31
CA HIS A 365 7.40 -15.41 -3.99
C HIS A 365 6.46 -14.59 -3.11
N THR A 366 5.31 -14.19 -3.68
CA THR A 366 4.38 -13.27 -3.00
C THR A 366 3.50 -13.95 -1.96
N GLY A 367 3.33 -15.27 -2.08
CA GLY A 367 2.32 -16.01 -1.33
C GLY A 367 0.87 -15.69 -1.74
N ASP A 368 0.64 -14.87 -2.76
CA ASP A 368 -0.67 -14.67 -3.37
C ASP A 368 -0.85 -15.67 -4.53
N ILE A 369 -2.08 -16.18 -4.71
CA ILE A 369 -2.45 -17.07 -5.82
C ILE A 369 -3.12 -16.25 -6.91
N GLY A 370 -2.74 -16.48 -8.15
CA GLY A 370 -3.28 -15.76 -9.28
C GLY A 370 -3.28 -16.57 -10.57
N ILE A 371 -3.83 -15.94 -11.59
CA ILE A 371 -3.88 -16.42 -12.97
C ILE A 371 -3.51 -15.25 -13.87
N LEU A 372 -2.60 -15.48 -14.81
CA LEU A 372 -2.34 -14.56 -15.93
C LEU A 372 -3.17 -15.02 -17.12
N ASP A 373 -3.88 -14.11 -17.78
CA ASP A 373 -4.52 -14.42 -19.06
C ASP A 373 -3.57 -14.26 -20.25
N GLU A 374 -4.05 -14.59 -21.46
CA GLU A 374 -3.24 -14.55 -22.70
C GLU A 374 -2.72 -13.14 -23.04
N ASP A 375 -3.36 -12.08 -22.55
CA ASP A 375 -2.93 -10.70 -22.73
C ASP A 375 -2.03 -10.21 -21.57
N GLY A 376 -1.71 -11.09 -20.62
CA GLY A 376 -0.87 -10.81 -19.46
C GLY A 376 -1.57 -10.09 -18.32
N TYR A 377 -2.90 -10.01 -18.31
CA TYR A 377 -3.64 -9.40 -17.19
C TYR A 377 -3.68 -10.38 -16.01
N LEU A 378 -3.29 -9.88 -14.84
CA LEU A 378 -3.27 -10.65 -13.61
C LEU A 378 -4.64 -10.60 -12.94
N ARG A 379 -5.17 -11.76 -12.58
CA ARG A 379 -6.28 -11.90 -11.63
C ARG A 379 -5.76 -12.51 -10.33
N ILE A 380 -5.99 -11.84 -9.21
CA ILE A 380 -5.70 -12.39 -7.89
C ILE A 380 -6.86 -13.29 -7.48
N VAL A 381 -6.55 -14.56 -7.25
CA VAL A 381 -7.53 -15.59 -6.88
C VAL A 381 -7.58 -15.77 -5.39
N ASP A 382 -6.45 -15.78 -4.66
CA ASP A 382 -6.41 -15.96 -3.19
C ASP A 382 -5.04 -15.68 -2.57
N ARG A 383 -4.81 -16.11 -1.33
CA ARG A 383 -3.50 -16.27 -0.69
C ARG A 383 -3.21 -17.74 -0.40
N VAL A 384 -1.96 -18.17 -0.61
CA VAL A 384 -1.47 -19.53 -0.31
C VAL A 384 -1.80 -19.92 1.13
N LYS A 385 -1.56 -19.01 2.09
CA LYS A 385 -1.79 -19.26 3.53
C LYS A 385 -3.26 -19.26 3.92
N ASP A 386 -4.13 -18.74 3.05
CA ASP A 386 -5.56 -18.74 3.28
C ASP A 386 -6.29 -19.91 2.61
N MET A 387 -5.63 -20.58 1.66
CA MET A 387 -6.11 -21.77 0.98
C MET A 387 -6.55 -22.84 1.98
N ILE A 388 -7.77 -23.35 1.76
CA ILE A 388 -8.39 -24.38 2.55
C ILE A 388 -8.15 -25.71 1.85
N ILE A 389 -7.60 -26.70 2.57
CA ILE A 389 -7.40 -28.04 2.00
C ILE A 389 -8.52 -28.95 2.50
N ARG A 390 -9.50 -29.23 1.62
CA ARG A 390 -10.66 -30.08 1.93
C ARG A 390 -10.58 -31.40 1.18
N GLY A 391 -10.31 -32.49 1.87
CA GLY A 391 -10.26 -33.83 1.28
C GLY A 391 -9.19 -33.99 0.19
N GLY A 392 -8.12 -33.19 0.26
CA GLY A 392 -7.06 -33.13 -0.75
C GLY A 392 -7.31 -32.14 -1.90
N GLU A 393 -8.44 -31.44 -1.91
CA GLU A 393 -8.73 -30.37 -2.87
C GLU A 393 -8.36 -28.99 -2.31
N ASN A 394 -7.69 -28.19 -3.13
CA ASN A 394 -7.40 -26.79 -2.83
C ASN A 394 -8.66 -25.95 -3.06
N ILE A 395 -9.20 -25.42 -1.98
CA ILE A 395 -10.31 -24.46 -1.99
C ILE A 395 -9.72 -23.09 -1.70
N TYR A 396 -10.02 -22.15 -2.58
CA TYR A 396 -9.63 -20.76 -2.44
C TYR A 396 -10.80 -19.99 -1.80
N PRO A 397 -10.74 -19.63 -0.49
CA PRO A 397 -11.72 -18.77 0.18
C PRO A 397 -12.26 -17.62 -0.67
N LYS A 398 -11.39 -16.96 -1.44
CA LYS A 398 -11.74 -15.73 -2.13
C LYS A 398 -12.67 -15.96 -3.33
N GLU A 399 -12.68 -17.16 -3.91
CA GLU A 399 -13.71 -17.56 -4.88
C GLU A 399 -15.10 -17.58 -4.23
N ILE A 400 -15.17 -18.10 -3.00
CA ILE A 400 -16.41 -18.18 -2.21
C ILE A 400 -16.83 -16.77 -1.78
N GLU A 401 -15.90 -15.95 -1.30
CA GLU A 401 -16.14 -14.54 -0.97
C GLU A 401 -16.67 -13.76 -2.17
N THR A 402 -16.15 -14.02 -3.38
CA THR A 402 -16.61 -13.36 -4.62
C THR A 402 -18.05 -13.72 -4.95
N VAL A 403 -18.44 -14.99 -4.76
CA VAL A 403 -19.84 -15.42 -4.94
C VAL A 403 -20.75 -14.80 -3.87
N LEU A 404 -20.31 -14.74 -2.62
CA LEU A 404 -21.09 -14.12 -1.54
C LEU A 404 -21.27 -12.61 -1.76
N THR A 405 -20.20 -11.91 -2.12
CA THR A 405 -20.22 -10.46 -2.41
C THR A 405 -20.86 -10.10 -3.74
N SER A 406 -21.34 -11.09 -4.51
CA SER A 406 -22.20 -10.86 -5.68
C SER A 406 -23.68 -10.74 -5.32
N VAL A 407 -24.05 -10.91 -4.05
CA VAL A 407 -25.41 -10.69 -3.55
C VAL A 407 -25.53 -9.24 -3.12
N ASP A 408 -26.52 -8.51 -3.63
CA ASP A 408 -26.66 -7.06 -3.46
C ASP A 408 -26.69 -6.61 -1.98
N ASP A 409 -27.26 -7.44 -1.11
CA ASP A 409 -27.36 -7.20 0.34
C ASP A 409 -26.03 -7.35 1.09
N VAL A 410 -24.99 -7.93 0.48
CA VAL A 410 -23.71 -8.24 1.13
C VAL A 410 -22.72 -7.08 0.99
N LEU A 411 -22.33 -6.51 2.13
CA LEU A 411 -21.32 -5.44 2.22
C LEU A 411 -19.90 -6.01 2.16
N GLU A 412 -19.60 -7.01 2.98
CA GLU A 412 -18.29 -7.68 3.01
C GLU A 412 -18.46 -9.16 3.32
N ALA A 413 -17.54 -9.99 2.81
CA ALA A 413 -17.46 -11.41 3.18
C ALA A 413 -16.01 -11.82 3.43
N ALA A 414 -15.81 -12.74 4.37
CA ALA A 414 -14.55 -13.38 4.65
C ALA A 414 -14.75 -14.88 4.83
N VAL A 415 -13.93 -15.69 4.16
CA VAL A 415 -13.98 -17.14 4.28
C VAL A 415 -12.66 -17.65 4.86
N VAL A 416 -12.78 -18.60 5.78
CA VAL A 416 -11.64 -19.25 6.47
C VAL A 416 -11.87 -20.74 6.59
N GLY A 417 -10.78 -21.51 6.69
CA GLY A 417 -10.83 -22.94 6.98
C GLY A 417 -11.08 -23.20 8.46
N ARG A 418 -12.06 -24.07 8.75
CA ARG A 418 -12.26 -24.71 10.05
C ARG A 418 -11.65 -26.11 9.99
N PRO A 419 -10.84 -26.54 10.97
CA PRO A 419 -10.37 -27.91 11.05
C PRO A 419 -11.53 -28.92 11.05
N ASP A 420 -11.40 -29.97 10.25
CA ASP A 420 -12.35 -31.08 10.16
C ASP A 420 -11.60 -32.42 10.30
N PRO A 421 -12.05 -33.33 11.19
CA PRO A 421 -11.32 -34.56 11.47
C PRO A 421 -11.26 -35.55 10.30
N VAL A 422 -12.13 -35.41 9.30
CA VAL A 422 -12.21 -36.32 8.14
C VAL A 422 -11.66 -35.64 6.89
N LEU A 423 -12.01 -34.38 6.68
CA LEU A 423 -11.71 -33.65 5.46
C LEU A 423 -10.47 -32.75 5.58
N GLY A 424 -9.82 -32.70 6.74
CA GLY A 424 -8.72 -31.77 7.00
C GLY A 424 -9.25 -30.40 7.37
N GLU A 425 -9.85 -29.69 6.41
CA GLU A 425 -10.54 -28.43 6.64
C GLU A 425 -11.86 -28.31 5.86
N VAL A 426 -12.75 -27.45 6.34
CA VAL A 426 -14.01 -27.07 5.68
C VAL A 426 -14.22 -25.56 5.68
N PRO A 427 -14.80 -24.97 4.63
CA PRO A 427 -15.01 -23.53 4.54
C PRO A 427 -16.11 -23.04 5.48
N VAL A 428 -15.82 -21.99 6.25
CA VAL A 428 -16.79 -21.21 7.04
C VAL A 428 -16.73 -19.76 6.58
N ALA A 429 -17.89 -19.15 6.33
CA ALA A 429 -18.00 -17.77 5.90
C ALA A 429 -18.51 -16.85 7.01
N TYR A 430 -17.98 -15.64 7.05
CA TYR A 430 -18.45 -14.52 7.84
C TYR A 430 -18.88 -13.41 6.89
N VAL A 431 -20.09 -12.90 7.07
CA VAL A 431 -20.71 -11.93 6.16
C VAL A 431 -21.18 -10.72 6.95
N VAL A 432 -20.96 -9.53 6.40
CA VAL A 432 -21.56 -8.28 6.88
C VAL A 432 -22.53 -7.83 5.81
N LEU A 433 -23.75 -7.48 6.21
CA LEU A 433 -24.77 -6.98 5.29
C LEU A 433 -24.79 -5.45 5.27
N TYR A 434 -25.36 -4.87 4.21
CA TYR A 434 -25.75 -3.46 4.23
C TYR A 434 -26.84 -3.21 5.29
N PRO A 435 -26.94 -1.97 5.83
CA PRO A 435 -28.05 -1.60 6.70
C PRO A 435 -29.41 -1.92 6.06
N ASP A 436 -30.36 -2.38 6.87
CA ASP A 436 -31.73 -2.74 6.47
C ASP A 436 -31.86 -3.93 5.50
N ALA A 437 -30.77 -4.63 5.17
CA ALA A 437 -30.81 -5.87 4.40
C ALA A 437 -31.58 -6.97 5.14
N THR A 438 -32.38 -7.74 4.40
CA THR A 438 -33.19 -8.85 4.95
C THR A 438 -32.65 -10.24 4.63
N THR A 439 -31.56 -10.31 3.86
CA THR A 439 -30.93 -11.57 3.46
C THR A 439 -30.55 -12.44 4.66
N THR A 440 -30.92 -13.72 4.60
CA THR A 440 -30.62 -14.70 5.65
C THR A 440 -29.39 -15.56 5.32
N THR A 441 -28.86 -16.26 6.31
CA THR A 441 -27.76 -17.22 6.10
C THR A 441 -28.14 -18.35 5.14
N GLU A 442 -29.41 -18.79 5.14
CA GLU A 442 -29.88 -19.82 4.21
C GLU A 442 -29.96 -19.31 2.77
N ASP A 443 -30.38 -18.04 2.56
CA ASP A 443 -30.39 -17.42 1.23
C ASP A 443 -28.98 -17.38 0.63
N LEU A 444 -27.98 -17.02 1.46
CA LEU A 444 -26.57 -16.98 1.06
C LEU A 444 -25.99 -18.37 0.79
N LEU A 445 -26.35 -19.37 1.59
CA LEU A 445 -25.96 -20.77 1.36
C LEU A 445 -26.56 -21.28 0.06
N GLU A 446 -27.83 -20.99 -0.21
CA GLU A 446 -28.51 -21.40 -1.44
C GLU A 446 -27.94 -20.68 -2.68
N HIS A 447 -27.54 -19.41 -2.54
CA HIS A 447 -26.80 -18.71 -3.58
C HIS A 447 -25.44 -19.38 -3.86
N CYS A 448 -24.69 -19.73 -2.81
CA CYS A 448 -23.45 -20.48 -2.94
C CYS A 448 -23.66 -21.83 -3.63
N ARG A 449 -24.69 -22.62 -3.26
CA ARG A 449 -24.98 -23.93 -3.87
C ARG A 449 -25.28 -23.82 -5.37
N ARG A 450 -25.87 -22.71 -5.82
CA ARG A 450 -26.18 -22.46 -7.24
C ARG A 450 -24.96 -22.08 -8.08
N HIS A 451 -23.92 -21.49 -7.47
CA HIS A 451 -22.79 -20.88 -8.20
C HIS A 451 -21.42 -21.51 -7.89
N LEU A 452 -21.34 -22.39 -6.89
CA LEU A 452 -20.10 -23.06 -6.48
C LEU A 452 -20.22 -24.58 -6.60
N MET A 453 -19.08 -25.24 -6.85
CA MET A 453 -18.99 -26.68 -6.69
C MET A 453 -19.27 -27.08 -5.23
N ARG A 454 -19.89 -28.26 -5.02
CA ARG A 454 -20.28 -28.74 -3.68
C ARG A 454 -19.15 -28.72 -2.66
N ALA A 455 -17.91 -28.96 -3.09
CA ALA A 455 -16.73 -28.91 -2.23
C ALA A 455 -16.47 -27.50 -1.65
N LYS A 456 -16.82 -26.44 -2.40
CA LYS A 456 -16.56 -25.03 -2.09
C LYS A 456 -17.71 -24.33 -1.34
N VAL A 457 -18.90 -24.94 -1.27
CA VAL A 457 -20.02 -24.36 -0.52
C VAL A 457 -19.64 -24.28 0.96
N PRO A 458 -19.75 -23.09 1.61
CA PRO A 458 -19.54 -22.96 3.05
C PRO A 458 -20.36 -23.98 3.83
N GLU A 459 -19.76 -24.60 4.83
CA GLU A 459 -20.49 -25.46 5.76
C GLU A 459 -21.42 -24.63 6.65
N ARG A 460 -20.98 -23.42 7.01
CA ARG A 460 -21.74 -22.43 7.79
C ARG A 460 -21.44 -21.03 7.29
N ILE A 461 -22.45 -20.16 7.41
CA ILE A 461 -22.32 -18.71 7.22
C ILE A 461 -22.78 -18.03 8.52
N ASP A 462 -21.93 -17.16 9.08
CA ASP A 462 -22.26 -16.30 10.21
C ASP A 462 -22.41 -14.85 9.73
N ILE A 463 -23.53 -14.19 10.07
CA ILE A 463 -23.71 -12.76 9.81
C ILE A 463 -23.21 -11.97 11.02
N LEU A 464 -22.31 -11.01 10.80
CA LEU A 464 -21.70 -10.17 11.84
C LEU A 464 -22.03 -8.69 11.59
N ASP A 465 -21.97 -7.89 12.66
CA ASP A 465 -22.09 -6.43 12.57
C ASP A 465 -20.89 -5.80 11.82
N ALA A 466 -19.70 -6.37 12.02
CA ALA A 466 -18.47 -5.97 11.33
C ALA A 466 -17.44 -7.10 11.31
N LEU A 467 -16.63 -7.17 10.25
CA LEU A 467 -15.46 -8.06 10.20
C LEU A 467 -14.28 -7.44 10.97
N PRO A 468 -13.50 -8.24 11.73
CA PRO A 468 -12.31 -7.74 12.38
C PRO A 468 -11.32 -7.21 11.34
N LYS A 469 -10.72 -6.06 11.61
CA LYS A 469 -9.72 -5.43 10.74
C LYS A 469 -8.39 -5.31 11.46
N ASN A 470 -7.30 -5.46 10.71
CA ASN A 470 -5.96 -5.14 11.20
C ASN A 470 -5.72 -3.61 11.20
N PRO A 471 -4.60 -3.11 11.77
CA PRO A 471 -4.31 -1.67 11.84
C PRO A 471 -4.24 -0.94 10.48
N VAL A 472 -4.18 -1.68 9.37
CA VAL A 472 -4.15 -1.13 7.99
C VAL A 472 -5.50 -1.23 7.28
N GLY A 473 -6.57 -1.58 8.02
CA GLY A 473 -7.95 -1.64 7.51
C GLY A 473 -8.29 -2.90 6.69
N LYS A 474 -7.41 -3.91 6.64
CA LYS A 474 -7.69 -5.20 5.96
C LYS A 474 -8.38 -6.17 6.91
N ILE A 475 -9.21 -7.07 6.37
CA ILE A 475 -9.86 -8.13 7.15
C ILE A 475 -8.80 -9.01 7.84
N ASP A 476 -8.94 -9.19 9.14
CA ASP A 476 -8.08 -10.03 9.97
C ASP A 476 -8.62 -11.47 10.03
N LYS A 477 -8.38 -12.22 8.95
CA LYS A 477 -8.71 -13.66 8.86
C LYS A 477 -8.07 -14.51 9.96
N PRO A 478 -6.82 -14.28 10.42
CA PRO A 478 -6.25 -14.97 11.57
C PRO A 478 -7.12 -14.87 12.84
N SER A 479 -7.69 -13.70 13.12
CA SER A 479 -8.63 -13.56 14.25
C SER A 479 -9.91 -14.34 14.04
N LEU A 480 -10.48 -14.33 12.83
CA LEU A 480 -11.65 -15.16 12.50
C LEU A 480 -11.36 -16.67 12.68
N ARG A 481 -10.22 -17.17 12.20
CA ARG A 481 -9.80 -18.57 12.40
C ARG A 481 -9.72 -18.97 13.87
N ARG A 482 -9.22 -18.09 14.73
CA ARG A 482 -9.14 -18.38 16.18
C ARG A 482 -10.51 -18.57 16.81
N THR A 483 -11.54 -17.89 16.31
CA THR A 483 -12.92 -18.10 16.82
C THR A 483 -13.44 -19.52 16.54
N LEU A 484 -12.88 -20.19 15.52
CA LEU A 484 -13.25 -21.55 15.11
C LEU A 484 -12.43 -22.65 15.81
N GLN A 485 -11.36 -22.30 16.52
CA GLN A 485 -10.53 -23.25 17.28
C GLN A 485 -11.08 -23.51 18.69
N HIS A 486 -12.10 -22.75 19.11
CA HIS A 486 -12.75 -22.84 20.43
C HIS A 486 -14.26 -23.15 20.35
N ALA A 487 -14.77 -23.45 19.15
CA ALA A 487 -16.15 -23.85 18.88
C ALA A 487 -16.16 -25.30 18.37
#